data_AF-A0A1S2VAB7-F1
#
_entry.id   AF-A0A1S2VAB7-F1
#
_cell.length_a   1.000
_cell.length_b   1.000
_cell.length_c   1.000
_cell.angle_alpha   90.00
_cell.angle_beta   90.00
_cell.angle_gamma   90.00
#
_symmetry.space_group_name_H-M   'P 1'
#
loop_
_entity.id
_entity.type
_entity.pdbx_description
1 polymer ?
#
loop_
_entity_poly.entity_id
_entity_poly.type
_entity_poly.pdbx_seq_one_letter_code
_entity_poly.pdbx_strand_id
1 'polypeptide(L)'
;MIRQTIIQVAKSFVGQKETAGNSGFVNADFLTKMLKVGWQKGFAWCSFFAELVWTESYKTVDPSKLDDIATIFSGSAVETFSRFKKAGWKTSANQPEPGDIVIWRHGDGWQGHAGIVTAVAGNVFQTVEGNTNADGGREGDTVAQKTRKVGEPFKAKGLNLVGFIKPA
;
A
#
# COMPACT_ATOMS: atom_id res chain seq x y z
N MET A 1 1.87 17.23 9.03
CA MET A 1 0.56 17.31 8.34
C MET A 1 0.35 16.12 7.43
N ILE A 2 1.23 15.86 6.44
CA ILE A 2 1.06 14.78 5.47
C ILE A 2 0.79 13.38 6.07
N ARG A 3 1.56 12.96 7.09
CA ARG A 3 1.39 11.65 7.74
C ARG A 3 -0.03 11.44 8.30
N GLN A 4 -0.62 12.45 8.93
CA GLN A 4 -1.98 12.36 9.46
C GLN A 4 -3.02 12.29 8.34
N THR A 5 -2.84 13.08 7.27
CA THR A 5 -3.70 13.03 6.09
C THR A 5 -3.68 11.65 5.44
N ILE A 6 -2.50 11.05 5.25
CA ILE A 6 -2.35 9.68 4.71
C ILE A 6 -3.16 8.68 5.52
N ILE A 7 -3.08 8.74 6.85
CA ILE A 7 -3.81 7.82 7.73
C ILE A 7 -5.32 8.03 7.62
N GLN A 8 -5.79 9.28 7.58
CA GLN A 8 -7.21 9.62 7.44
C GLN A 8 -7.76 9.14 6.11
N VAL A 9 -7.05 9.44 5.01
CA VAL A 9 -7.42 9.01 3.66
C VAL A 9 -7.47 7.50 3.57
N ALA A 10 -6.44 6.79 4.04
CA ALA A 10 -6.43 5.32 4.04
C ALA A 10 -7.64 4.74 4.79
N LYS A 11 -7.92 5.24 5.99
CA LYS A 11 -9.07 4.79 6.81
C LYS A 11 -10.41 5.05 6.13
N SER A 12 -10.55 6.13 5.34
CA SER A 12 -11.78 6.45 4.63
C SER A 12 -12.17 5.41 3.56
N PHE A 13 -11.21 4.63 3.08
CA PHE A 13 -11.45 3.56 2.11
C PHE A 13 -11.71 2.19 2.75
N VAL A 14 -11.67 2.06 4.08
CA VAL A 14 -11.93 0.77 4.74
C VAL A 14 -13.34 0.29 4.40
N GLY A 15 -13.46 -0.99 4.00
CA GLY A 15 -14.71 -1.60 3.59
C GLY A 15 -15.05 -1.48 2.10
N GLN A 16 -14.22 -0.79 1.30
CA GLN A 16 -14.32 -0.87 -0.16
C GLN A 16 -14.06 -2.31 -0.64
N LYS A 17 -14.88 -2.79 -1.58
CA LYS A 17 -14.83 -4.17 -2.08
C LYS A 17 -14.63 -4.23 -3.58
N GLU A 18 -13.84 -5.19 -4.02
CA GLU A 18 -13.71 -5.54 -5.44
C GLU A 18 -14.95 -6.28 -5.94
N THR A 19 -15.14 -6.25 -7.25
CA THR A 19 -15.91 -7.27 -7.95
C THR A 19 -15.00 -8.48 -8.16
N ALA A 20 -15.53 -9.68 -7.89
CA ALA A 20 -14.76 -10.91 -7.79
C ALA A 20 -13.69 -11.09 -8.88
N GLY A 21 -12.49 -11.48 -8.47
CA GLY A 21 -11.39 -11.84 -9.37
C GLY A 21 -10.70 -10.61 -9.96
N ASN A 22 -10.46 -9.57 -9.15
CA ASN A 22 -9.88 -8.30 -9.59
C ASN A 22 -10.61 -7.71 -10.82
N SER A 23 -11.93 -7.91 -10.93
CA SER A 23 -12.67 -7.58 -12.16
C SER A 23 -13.26 -6.17 -12.18
N GLY A 24 -13.17 -5.47 -11.04
CA GLY A 24 -13.68 -4.12 -10.85
C GLY A 24 -13.86 -3.82 -9.36
N PHE A 25 -14.68 -2.82 -9.05
CA PHE A 25 -15.04 -2.47 -7.67
C PHE A 25 -16.54 -2.21 -7.58
N VAL A 26 -17.14 -2.55 -6.43
CA VAL A 26 -18.58 -2.37 -6.19
C VAL A 26 -18.95 -0.88 -6.18
N ASN A 27 -18.08 -0.05 -5.62
CA ASN A 27 -18.28 1.39 -5.56
C ASN A 27 -17.71 2.07 -6.83
N ALA A 28 -18.57 2.79 -7.56
CA ALA A 28 -18.20 3.44 -8.82
C ALA A 28 -17.17 4.58 -8.66
N ASP A 29 -17.23 5.32 -7.55
CA ASP A 29 -16.24 6.37 -7.26
C ASP A 29 -14.87 5.77 -6.95
N PHE A 30 -14.84 4.66 -6.20
CA PHE A 30 -13.62 3.92 -5.94
C PHE A 30 -13.03 3.33 -7.22
N LEU A 31 -13.85 2.76 -8.09
CA LEU A 31 -13.42 2.33 -9.43
C LEU A 31 -12.81 3.49 -10.22
N THR A 32 -13.49 4.63 -10.27
CA THR A 32 -12.99 5.83 -10.98
C THR A 32 -11.65 6.29 -10.44
N LYS A 33 -11.46 6.27 -9.12
CA LYS A 33 -10.19 6.61 -8.46
C LYS A 33 -9.09 5.61 -8.77
N MET A 34 -9.38 4.31 -8.72
CA MET A 34 -8.41 3.25 -9.05
C MET A 34 -7.97 3.31 -10.51
N LEU A 35 -8.88 3.56 -11.44
CA LEU A 35 -8.55 3.75 -12.86
C LEU A 35 -7.62 4.96 -13.08
N LYS A 36 -7.77 6.04 -12.29
CA LYS A 36 -6.92 7.25 -12.40
C LYS A 36 -5.48 7.01 -11.97
N VAL A 37 -5.23 6.09 -11.04
CA VAL A 37 -3.87 5.65 -10.66
C VAL A 37 -3.38 4.47 -11.52
N GLY A 38 -4.01 4.26 -12.68
CA GLY A 38 -3.52 3.30 -13.68
C GLY A 38 -3.86 1.83 -13.39
N TRP A 39 -4.74 1.53 -12.43
CA TRP A 39 -5.22 0.17 -12.25
C TRP A 39 -6.00 -0.32 -13.49
N GLN A 40 -5.84 -1.59 -13.85
CA GLN A 40 -6.55 -2.23 -14.95
C GLN A 40 -7.20 -3.52 -14.49
N LYS A 41 -8.30 -3.90 -15.15
CA LYS A 41 -9.03 -5.13 -14.89
C LYS A 41 -8.09 -6.34 -14.91
N GLY A 42 -8.16 -7.17 -13.87
CA GLY A 42 -7.35 -8.37 -13.69
C GLY A 42 -6.04 -8.14 -12.92
N PHE A 43 -5.64 -6.90 -12.66
CA PHE A 43 -4.43 -6.61 -11.90
C PHE A 43 -4.68 -6.70 -10.39
N ALA A 44 -3.73 -7.29 -9.66
CA ALA A 44 -3.65 -7.11 -8.22
C ALA A 44 -3.55 -5.61 -7.88
N TRP A 45 -4.20 -5.19 -6.80
CA TRP A 45 -4.47 -3.76 -6.58
C TRP A 45 -3.95 -3.18 -5.26
N CYS A 46 -3.15 -3.92 -4.50
CA CYS A 46 -2.55 -3.41 -3.26
C CYS A 46 -1.60 -2.22 -3.48
N SER A 47 -0.75 -2.28 -4.52
CA SER A 47 0.19 -1.18 -4.83
C SER A 47 -0.54 0.05 -5.36
N PHE A 48 -1.51 -0.15 -6.27
CA PHE A 48 -2.37 0.91 -6.78
C PHE A 48 -3.22 1.56 -5.68
N PHE A 49 -3.66 0.79 -4.69
CA PHE A 49 -4.34 1.35 -3.53
C PHE A 49 -3.42 2.26 -2.70
N ALA A 50 -2.17 1.85 -2.48
CA ALA A 50 -1.19 2.69 -1.79
C ALA A 50 -0.90 3.99 -2.59
N GLU A 51 -0.80 3.90 -3.91
CA GLU A 51 -0.67 5.05 -4.82
C GLU A 51 -1.87 5.98 -4.72
N LEU A 52 -3.09 5.44 -4.71
CA LEU A 52 -4.32 6.22 -4.54
C LEU A 52 -4.33 6.99 -3.22
N VAL A 53 -3.99 6.31 -2.11
CA VAL A 53 -3.94 6.97 -0.80
C VAL A 53 -2.95 8.13 -0.81
N TRP A 54 -1.74 7.92 -1.34
CA TRP A 54 -0.73 8.98 -1.42
C TRP A 54 -1.16 10.11 -2.35
N THR A 55 -1.66 9.80 -3.55
CA THR A 55 -2.17 10.78 -4.51
C THR A 55 -3.24 11.69 -3.89
N GLU A 56 -4.26 11.11 -3.24
CA GLU A 56 -5.33 11.88 -2.59
C GLU A 56 -4.81 12.71 -1.41
N SER A 57 -3.83 12.20 -0.66
CA SER A 57 -3.24 12.92 0.47
C SER A 57 -2.38 14.09 0.02
N TYR A 58 -1.44 13.87 -0.90
CA TYR A 58 -0.52 14.89 -1.40
C TYR A 58 -1.24 15.96 -2.22
N LYS A 59 -2.33 15.61 -2.93
CA LYS A 59 -3.19 16.60 -3.62
C LYS A 59 -3.69 17.72 -2.68
N THR A 60 -3.84 17.43 -1.39
CA THR A 60 -4.31 18.42 -0.41
C THR A 60 -3.17 19.11 0.35
N VAL A 61 -2.05 18.42 0.57
CA VAL A 61 -0.98 18.88 1.47
C VAL A 61 0.23 19.44 0.72
N ASP A 62 0.66 18.79 -0.35
CA ASP A 62 1.79 19.21 -1.18
C ASP A 62 1.65 18.66 -2.61
N PRO A 63 0.90 19.37 -3.47
CA PRO A 63 0.67 18.94 -4.85
C PRO A 63 1.94 18.81 -5.69
N SER A 64 3.07 19.40 -5.28
CA SER A 64 4.34 19.32 -6.02
C SER A 64 4.90 17.89 -6.09
N LYS A 65 4.42 16.99 -5.23
CA LYS A 65 4.82 15.58 -5.20
C LYS A 65 3.99 14.67 -6.12
N LEU A 66 2.92 15.18 -6.73
CA LEU A 66 2.01 14.34 -7.50
C LEU A 66 2.68 13.72 -8.73
N ASP A 67 3.53 14.46 -9.44
CA ASP A 67 4.23 13.95 -10.61
C ASP A 67 5.24 12.86 -10.24
N ASP A 68 5.96 13.05 -9.12
CA ASP A 68 6.85 12.03 -8.55
C ASP A 68 6.07 10.76 -8.21
N ILE A 69 4.95 10.89 -7.50
CA ILE A 69 4.10 9.76 -7.10
C ILE A 69 3.62 8.98 -8.32
N ALA A 70 3.01 9.67 -9.30
CA ALA A 70 2.46 9.04 -10.50
C ALA A 70 3.54 8.36 -11.37
N THR A 71 4.78 8.86 -11.34
CA THR A 71 5.89 8.32 -12.15
C THR A 71 6.63 7.17 -11.46
N ILE A 72 6.78 7.24 -10.13
CA ILE A 72 7.61 6.32 -9.37
C ILE A 72 6.85 5.04 -9.00
N PHE A 73 5.54 5.14 -8.72
CA PHE A 73 4.74 3.95 -8.42
C PHE A 73 4.69 2.95 -9.57
N SER A 74 4.44 1.69 -9.24
CA SER A 74 4.07 0.66 -10.20
C SER A 74 3.03 -0.29 -9.61
N GLY A 75 2.37 -1.07 -10.48
CA GLY A 75 1.46 -2.13 -10.03
C GLY A 75 2.13 -3.23 -9.19
N SER A 76 3.47 -3.33 -9.24
CA SER A 76 4.24 -4.26 -8.41
C SER A 76 4.72 -3.59 -7.12
N ALA A 77 4.33 -4.15 -5.97
CA ALA A 77 4.74 -3.63 -4.67
C ALA A 77 6.28 -3.66 -4.47
N VAL A 78 6.93 -4.75 -4.87
CA VAL A 78 8.39 -4.89 -4.72
C VAL A 78 9.13 -3.92 -5.64
N GLU A 79 8.63 -3.73 -6.87
CA GLU A 79 9.20 -2.77 -7.80
C GLU A 79 8.99 -1.33 -7.32
N THR A 80 7.81 -1.01 -6.79
CA THR A 80 7.51 0.30 -6.17
C THR A 80 8.55 0.65 -5.12
N PHE A 81 8.86 -0.26 -4.19
CA PHE A 81 9.93 -0.03 -3.20
C PHE A 81 11.28 0.29 -3.84
N SER A 82 11.68 -0.49 -4.84
CA SER A 82 12.94 -0.30 -5.57
C SER A 82 13.00 1.06 -6.27
N ARG A 83 11.90 1.47 -6.93
CA ARG A 83 11.79 2.75 -7.64
C ARG A 83 11.85 3.93 -6.68
N PHE A 84 11.11 3.91 -5.58
CA PHE A 84 11.18 4.96 -4.55
C PHE A 84 12.57 5.10 -3.95
N LYS A 85 13.21 3.96 -3.61
CA LYS A 85 14.59 3.95 -3.12
C LYS A 85 15.56 4.54 -4.14
N LYS A 86 15.43 4.18 -5.43
CA LYS A 86 16.26 4.71 -6.52
C LYS A 86 16.05 6.20 -6.75
N ALA A 87 14.82 6.68 -6.59
CA ALA A 87 14.46 8.09 -6.70
C ALA A 87 14.91 8.93 -5.48
N GLY A 88 15.59 8.33 -4.49
CA GLY A 88 16.13 9.04 -3.34
C GLY A 88 15.13 9.29 -2.20
N TRP A 89 13.95 8.69 -2.24
CA TRP A 89 13.00 8.78 -1.14
C TRP A 89 13.53 8.03 0.09
N LYS A 90 13.23 8.57 1.27
CA LYS A 90 13.62 7.92 2.53
C LYS A 90 12.94 6.56 2.65
N THR A 91 13.73 5.54 2.97
CA THR A 91 13.25 4.19 3.23
C THR A 91 13.82 3.65 4.54
N SER A 92 13.13 2.69 5.15
CA SER A 92 13.63 1.95 6.31
C SER A 92 13.43 0.46 6.13
N ALA A 93 14.36 -0.35 6.63
CA ALA A 93 14.23 -1.82 6.57
C ALA A 93 13.27 -2.36 7.64
N ASN A 94 13.25 -1.76 8.84
CA ASN A 94 12.60 -2.35 10.01
C ASN A 94 11.98 -1.34 11.00
N GLN A 95 11.97 -0.05 10.69
CA GLN A 95 11.40 0.99 11.56
C GLN A 95 10.11 1.55 10.94
N PRO A 96 8.94 1.01 11.28
CA PRO A 96 7.66 1.55 10.82
C PRO A 96 7.36 2.89 11.50
N GLU A 97 6.77 3.82 10.75
CA GLU A 97 6.15 5.03 11.28
C GLU A 97 4.73 5.20 10.71
N PRO A 98 3.77 5.79 11.45
CA PRO A 98 2.46 6.10 10.92
C PRO A 98 2.53 6.99 9.66
N GLY A 99 1.84 6.58 8.60
CA GLY A 99 1.86 7.22 7.28
C GLY A 99 2.86 6.61 6.28
N ASP A 100 3.72 5.69 6.71
CA ASP A 100 4.60 4.96 5.80
C ASP A 100 3.81 4.01 4.88
N ILE A 101 4.36 3.72 3.71
CA ILE A 101 3.97 2.54 2.93
C ILE A 101 4.87 1.39 3.36
N VAL A 102 4.28 0.29 3.81
CA VAL A 102 5.01 -0.96 4.05
C VAL A 102 4.93 -1.85 2.80
N ILE A 103 6.05 -2.49 2.47
CA ILE A 103 6.17 -3.39 1.33
C ILE A 103 6.63 -4.76 1.79
N TRP A 104 5.97 -5.79 1.27
CA TRP A 104 6.34 -7.19 1.46
C TRP A 104 6.60 -7.89 0.13
N ARG A 105 7.37 -8.98 0.20
CA ARG A 105 7.59 -9.95 -0.87
C ARG A 105 7.00 -11.30 -0.46
N HIS A 106 6.39 -12.01 -1.38
CA HIS A 106 5.92 -13.37 -1.13
C HIS A 106 7.06 -14.38 -1.39
N GLY A 107 7.48 -15.10 -0.34
CA GLY A 107 8.66 -15.96 -0.41
C GLY A 107 9.88 -15.17 -0.88
N ASP A 108 10.58 -15.71 -1.88
CA ASP A 108 11.70 -15.10 -2.61
C ASP A 108 11.30 -14.61 -4.02
N GLY A 109 10.03 -14.73 -4.40
CA GLY A 109 9.54 -14.42 -5.74
C GLY A 109 9.38 -12.93 -6.05
N TRP A 110 8.89 -12.62 -7.25
CA TRP A 110 8.63 -11.25 -7.71
C TRP A 110 7.35 -10.64 -7.13
N GLN A 111 6.46 -11.50 -6.64
CA GLN A 111 5.17 -11.16 -6.09
C GLN A 111 5.32 -10.44 -4.74
N GLY A 112 4.48 -9.43 -4.48
CA GLY A 112 4.53 -8.68 -3.23
C GLY A 112 3.17 -8.18 -2.76
N HIS A 113 3.19 -7.43 -1.67
CA HIS A 113 2.02 -6.79 -1.08
C HIS A 113 2.40 -5.41 -0.54
N ALA A 114 1.43 -4.50 -0.46
CA ALA A 114 1.62 -3.15 0.05
C ALA A 114 0.52 -2.77 1.03
N GLY A 115 0.86 -1.89 1.97
CA GLY A 115 -0.08 -1.38 2.97
C GLY A 115 0.31 0.00 3.49
N ILE A 116 -0.64 0.72 4.06
CA ILE A 116 -0.41 2.02 4.70
C ILE A 116 -0.33 1.82 6.21
N VAL A 117 0.79 2.17 6.83
CA VAL A 117 0.96 2.10 8.28
C VAL A 117 0.10 3.17 8.96
N THR A 118 -0.74 2.78 9.92
CA THR A 118 -1.67 3.69 10.61
C THR A 118 -1.37 3.89 12.09
N ALA A 119 -0.68 2.94 12.73
CA ALA A 119 -0.23 3.05 14.11
C ALA A 119 0.98 2.12 14.34
N VAL A 120 1.82 2.44 15.31
CA VAL A 120 3.00 1.65 15.69
C VAL A 120 3.07 1.56 17.21
N ALA A 121 3.31 0.36 17.73
CA ALA A 121 3.49 0.07 19.15
C ALA A 121 4.58 -1.01 19.31
N GLY A 122 5.80 -0.57 19.63
CA GLY A 122 6.96 -1.46 19.70
C GLY A 122 7.24 -2.14 18.35
N ASN A 123 7.28 -3.47 18.32
CA ASN A 123 7.47 -4.25 17.09
C ASN A 123 6.15 -4.56 16.34
N VAL A 124 5.01 -4.13 16.87
CA VAL A 124 3.69 -4.33 16.28
C VAL A 124 3.25 -3.04 15.60
N PHE A 125 2.61 -3.15 14.43
CA PHE A 125 2.04 -2.01 13.73
C PHE A 125 0.71 -2.36 13.09
N GLN A 126 -0.16 -1.36 12.95
CA GLN A 126 -1.44 -1.46 12.27
C GLN A 126 -1.33 -0.90 10.86
N THR A 127 -2.05 -1.52 9.92
CA THR A 127 -2.08 -1.11 8.52
C THR A 127 -3.50 -1.02 8.00
N VAL A 128 -3.69 -0.23 6.95
CA VAL A 128 -4.82 -0.35 6.02
C VAL A 128 -4.27 -0.86 4.70
N GLU A 129 -4.86 -1.95 4.19
CA GLU A 129 -4.36 -2.69 3.03
C GLU A 129 -5.51 -2.90 2.04
N GLY A 130 -5.24 -2.66 0.75
CA GLY A 130 -6.11 -3.06 -0.35
C GLY A 130 -5.77 -4.46 -0.86
N ASN A 131 -6.66 -5.08 -1.61
CA ASN A 131 -6.53 -6.43 -2.17
C ASN A 131 -6.18 -7.47 -1.10
N THR A 132 -6.85 -7.41 0.05
CA THR A 132 -6.66 -8.36 1.16
C THR A 132 -7.98 -8.98 1.59
N ASN A 133 -7.92 -10.08 2.33
CA ASN A 133 -9.07 -10.80 2.89
C ASN A 133 -8.85 -11.05 4.38
N ALA A 134 -9.82 -11.64 5.10
CA ALA A 134 -9.73 -11.92 6.54
C ALA A 134 -8.43 -12.67 6.91
N ASP A 135 -8.02 -13.63 6.08
CA ASP A 135 -6.83 -14.47 6.29
C ASP A 135 -5.49 -13.73 6.10
N GLY A 136 -5.52 -12.48 5.64
CA GLY A 136 -4.30 -11.65 5.47
C GLY A 136 -3.40 -12.14 4.34
N GLY A 137 -3.97 -12.87 3.38
CA GLY A 137 -3.31 -13.35 2.17
C GLY A 137 -2.88 -12.21 1.24
N ARG A 138 -2.09 -12.59 0.22
CA ARG A 138 -1.54 -11.70 -0.82
C ARG A 138 -2.62 -11.02 -1.66
N GLU A 139 -3.72 -11.73 -1.87
CA GLU A 139 -4.86 -11.28 -2.65
C GLU A 139 -6.12 -11.49 -1.82
N GLY A 140 -7.09 -10.61 -2.05
CA GLY A 140 -8.38 -10.63 -1.40
C GLY A 140 -9.26 -9.50 -1.91
N ASP A 141 -10.46 -9.43 -1.38
CA ASP A 141 -11.55 -8.72 -2.03
C ASP A 141 -11.87 -7.36 -1.42
N THR A 142 -11.13 -6.91 -0.41
CA THR A 142 -11.50 -5.72 0.36
C THR A 142 -10.31 -4.84 0.73
N VAL A 143 -10.61 -3.57 1.04
CA VAL A 143 -9.75 -2.72 1.87
C VAL A 143 -10.02 -3.05 3.33
N ALA A 144 -9.01 -3.49 4.08
CA ALA A 144 -9.18 -3.87 5.49
C ALA A 144 -7.99 -3.44 6.36
N GLN A 145 -8.27 -3.37 7.67
CA GLN A 145 -7.24 -3.14 8.67
C GLN A 145 -6.52 -4.44 9.04
N LYS A 146 -5.21 -4.38 9.22
CA LYS A 146 -4.39 -5.53 9.66
C LYS A 146 -3.46 -5.15 10.79
N THR A 147 -3.09 -6.14 11.58
CA THR A 147 -2.01 -6.05 12.55
C THR A 147 -0.83 -6.86 12.01
N ARG A 148 0.35 -6.23 11.97
CA ARG A 148 1.58 -6.76 11.40
C ARG A 148 2.71 -6.59 12.41
N LYS A 149 3.83 -7.29 12.19
CA LYS A 149 5.01 -7.25 13.05
C LYS A 149 6.28 -7.11 12.24
N VAL A 150 7.27 -6.42 12.79
CA VAL A 150 8.65 -6.43 12.30
C VAL A 150 9.45 -7.54 12.99
N GLY A 151 10.53 -7.99 12.35
CA GLY A 151 11.43 -9.01 12.91
C GLY A 151 10.90 -10.44 12.82
N GLU A 152 9.87 -10.67 12.01
CA GLU A 152 9.38 -12.03 11.74
C GLU A 152 10.42 -12.84 10.96
N PRO A 153 10.57 -14.15 11.23
CA PRO A 153 11.45 -15.01 10.45
C PRO A 153 10.94 -15.14 9.01
N PHE A 154 11.85 -15.50 8.10
CA PHE A 154 11.51 -15.72 6.70
C PHE A 154 10.47 -16.83 6.52
N LYS A 155 9.53 -16.60 5.60
CA LYS A 155 8.42 -17.49 5.26
C LYS A 155 8.47 -17.79 3.77
N ALA A 156 8.83 -19.03 3.41
CA ALA A 156 8.89 -19.46 2.00
C ALA A 156 7.53 -19.37 1.28
N LYS A 157 6.42 -19.54 2.01
CA LYS A 157 5.04 -19.45 1.50
C LYS A 157 4.26 -18.37 2.25
N GLY A 158 4.84 -17.17 2.36
CA GLY A 158 4.22 -16.06 3.07
C GLY A 158 4.86 -14.71 2.76
N LEU A 159 4.28 -13.65 3.34
CA LEU A 159 4.78 -12.29 3.20
C LEU A 159 6.00 -12.05 4.09
N ASN A 160 7.08 -11.58 3.46
CA ASN A 160 8.36 -11.22 4.08
C ASN A 160 8.59 -9.72 3.92
N LEU A 161 8.95 -9.04 5.00
CA LEU A 161 9.14 -7.60 5.00
C LEU A 161 10.30 -7.20 4.07
N VAL A 162 10.02 -6.30 3.13
CA VAL A 162 11.04 -5.66 2.28
C VAL A 162 11.49 -4.34 2.92
N GLY A 163 10.53 -3.55 3.39
CA GLY A 163 10.80 -2.31 4.10
C GLY A 163 9.62 -1.35 4.08
N PHE A 164 9.91 -0.10 4.44
CA PHE A 164 8.98 1.01 4.56
C PHE A 164 9.44 2.17 3.69
N ILE A 165 8.53 2.74 2.91
CA ILE A 165 8.73 3.98 2.16
C ILE A 165 8.15 5.11 3.02
N LYS A 166 8.98 6.12 3.31
CA LYS A 166 8.60 7.25 4.15
C LYS A 166 7.98 8.35 3.27
N PRO A 167 6.87 8.99 3.67
CA PRO A 167 6.40 10.19 2.99
C PRO A 167 7.47 11.29 3.08
N ALA A 168 7.66 12.01 1.97
CA ALA A 168 8.50 13.20 1.87
C ALA A 168 7.92 14.36 2.69
#